data_AF-A0AAU1RSC7-F1
#
_entry.id   AF-A0AAU1RSC7-F1
#
_cell.length_a   1.000
_cell.length_b   1.000
_cell.length_c   1.000
_cell.angle_alpha   90.00
_cell.angle_beta   90.00
_cell.angle_gamma   90.00
#
_symmetry.space_group_name_H-M   'P 1'
#
loop_
_entity.id
_entity.type
_entity.pdbx_description
1 polymer ?
#
loop_
_entity_poly.entity_id
_entity_poly.type
_entity_poly.pdbx_seq_one_letter_code
_entity_poly.pdbx_strand_id
1 'polypeptide(L)'
;MSAAPTGTVSRDGTVTLSGTYRCSSLSGPGPVFVSSTVGAGEMRRGIGGTVATCDGVEHTWVNQDKPVHGALMAPGPAEVEATLVHLDTRSGLPMPSIIATDRHEIVLRPAKG
;
A
#
# COMPACT_ATOMS: atom_id res chain seq x y z
N MET A 1 7.96 5.72 -5.88
CA MET A 1 7.22 5.72 -4.60
C MET A 1 8.10 5.09 -3.54
N SER A 2 7.83 5.29 -2.25
CA SER A 2 8.59 4.66 -1.17
C SER A 2 7.67 4.23 -0.02
N ALA A 3 7.84 3.00 0.47
CA ALA A 3 7.23 2.53 1.70
C ALA A 3 8.20 2.72 2.87
N ALA A 4 7.65 2.96 4.06
CA ALA A 4 8.44 3.06 5.27
C ALA A 4 9.07 1.70 5.63
N PRO A 5 10.28 1.68 6.21
CA PRO A 5 10.99 0.43 6.58
C PRO A 5 10.33 -0.32 7.74
N THR A 6 9.23 0.21 8.29
CA THR A 6 8.48 -0.37 9.40
C THR A 6 6.99 -0.13 9.23
N GLY A 7 6.18 -1.09 9.66
CA GLY A 7 4.74 -0.95 9.84
C GLY A 7 4.32 -1.22 11.28
N THR A 8 3.04 -1.06 11.59
CA THR A 8 2.50 -1.41 12.91
C THR A 8 1.38 -2.43 12.81
N VAL A 9 1.24 -3.26 13.85
CA VAL A 9 0.09 -4.13 14.05
C VAL A 9 -0.51 -3.90 15.44
N SER A 10 -1.82 -3.63 15.49
CA SER A 10 -2.56 -3.49 16.74
C SER A 10 -2.90 -4.85 17.36
N ARG A 11 -3.37 -4.85 18.62
CA ARG A 11 -3.77 -6.08 19.33
C ARG A 11 -4.88 -6.85 18.64
N ASP A 12 -5.74 -6.16 17.89
CA ASP A 12 -6.84 -6.78 17.16
C ASP A 12 -6.45 -7.23 15.74
N GLY A 13 -5.16 -7.13 15.38
CA GLY A 13 -4.60 -7.58 14.11
C GLY A 13 -4.69 -6.57 12.98
N THR A 14 -5.11 -5.33 13.25
CA THR A 14 -5.13 -4.27 12.25
C THR A 14 -3.69 -3.84 11.91
N VAL A 15 -3.35 -3.90 10.63
CA VAL A 15 -2.03 -3.52 10.13
C VAL A 15 -2.10 -2.09 9.57
N THR A 16 -1.08 -1.29 9.86
CA THR A 16 -0.90 0.05 9.30
C THR A 16 0.43 0.12 8.57
N LEU A 17 0.39 0.54 7.31
CA LEU A 17 1.53 0.79 6.45
C LEU A 17 1.51 2.26 6.01
N SER A 18 2.69 2.82 5.75
CA SER A 18 2.82 4.21 5.35
C SER A 18 4.05 4.43 4.47
N GLY A 19 4.17 5.62 3.90
CA GLY A 19 5.33 6.03 3.14
C GLY A 19 5.06 7.32 2.36
N THR A 20 5.79 7.51 1.26
CA THR A 20 5.61 8.64 0.35
C THR A 20 5.41 8.19 -1.09
N TYR A 21 4.79 9.05 -1.89
CA TYR A 21 4.70 8.89 -3.33
C TYR A 21 4.78 10.24 -4.02
N ARG A 22 5.10 10.20 -5.30
CA ARG A 22 5.08 11.36 -6.20
C ARG A 22 4.60 10.87 -7.55
N CYS A 23 3.58 11.54 -8.11
CA CYS A 23 3.13 11.35 -9.48
C CYS A 23 2.71 12.70 -10.06
N SER A 24 2.89 12.84 -11.37
CA SER A 24 2.39 13.99 -12.13
C SER A 24 1.07 13.63 -12.80
N SER A 25 0.33 14.65 -13.25
CA SER A 25 -0.92 14.44 -13.98
C SER A 25 -0.73 13.51 -15.18
N LEU A 26 -1.57 12.51 -15.28
CA LEU A 26 -1.50 11.48 -16.33
C LEU A 26 -2.37 11.88 -17.51
N SER A 27 -2.00 11.42 -18.71
CA SER A 27 -2.72 11.72 -19.96
C SER A 27 -4.02 10.93 -20.13
N GLY A 28 -4.30 9.94 -19.26
CA GLY A 28 -5.48 9.09 -19.33
C GLY A 28 -6.51 9.38 -18.23
N PRO A 29 -7.81 9.20 -18.51
CA PRO A 29 -8.87 9.27 -17.50
C PRO A 29 -8.74 8.15 -16.47
N GLY A 30 -9.29 8.39 -15.29
CA GLY A 30 -9.38 7.41 -14.22
C GLY A 30 -8.46 7.70 -13.03
N PRO A 31 -8.77 7.12 -11.86
CA PRO A 31 -8.07 7.41 -10.62
C PRO A 31 -6.70 6.73 -10.55
N VAL A 32 -5.80 7.35 -9.79
CA VAL A 32 -4.55 6.74 -9.34
C VAL A 32 -4.73 6.30 -7.89
N PHE A 33 -4.20 5.14 -7.53
CA PHE A 33 -4.24 4.61 -6.17
C PHE A 33 -2.85 4.28 -5.66
N VAL A 34 -2.65 4.48 -4.36
CA VAL A 34 -1.59 3.82 -3.60
C VAL A 34 -2.18 2.57 -2.96
N SER A 35 -1.80 1.41 -3.50
CA SER A 35 -2.15 0.10 -2.94
C SER A 35 -0.97 -0.43 -2.14
N SER A 36 -1.24 -1.16 -1.05
CA SER A 36 -0.18 -1.82 -0.29
C SER A 36 -0.52 -3.26 0.05
N THR A 37 0.50 -4.09 0.13
CA THR A 37 0.42 -5.46 0.59
C THR A 37 1.55 -5.75 1.57
N VAL A 38 1.32 -6.70 2.47
CA VAL A 38 2.31 -7.17 3.42
C VAL A 38 2.40 -8.70 3.36
N GLY A 39 3.63 -9.21 3.42
CA GLY A 39 3.95 -10.64 3.45
C GLY A 39 4.64 -11.03 4.76
N ALA A 40 4.29 -12.16 5.36
CA ALA A 40 5.05 -12.79 6.45
C ALA A 40 4.99 -14.32 6.32
N GLY A 41 6.14 -14.96 6.10
CA GLY A 41 6.19 -16.36 5.68
C GLY A 41 5.37 -16.58 4.40
N GLU A 42 4.52 -17.61 4.38
CA GLU A 42 3.64 -17.93 3.24
C GLU A 42 2.41 -17.01 3.12
N MET A 43 2.17 -16.14 4.10
CA MET A 43 1.00 -15.27 4.14
C MET A 43 1.28 -13.95 3.42
N ARG A 44 0.50 -13.63 2.37
CA ARG A 44 0.45 -12.30 1.74
C ARG A 44 -0.95 -11.71 1.89
N ARG A 45 -1.06 -10.43 2.28
CA ARG A 45 -2.32 -9.73 2.52
C ARG A 45 -2.31 -8.34 1.93
N GLY A 46 -3.37 -7.97 1.21
CA GLY A 46 -3.63 -6.59 0.84
C GLY A 46 -4.01 -5.78 2.07
N ILE A 47 -3.41 -4.60 2.20
CA ILE A 47 -3.68 -3.64 3.27
C ILE A 47 -4.16 -2.36 2.59
N GLY A 48 -5.48 -2.23 2.50
CA GLY A 48 -6.15 -1.04 1.99
C GLY A 48 -5.71 -0.58 0.58
N GLY A 49 -6.12 0.65 0.29
CA GLY A 49 -5.80 1.38 -0.93
C GLY A 49 -6.36 2.78 -0.81
N THR A 50 -5.57 3.79 -1.13
CA THR A 50 -5.97 5.20 -1.00
C THR A 50 -5.82 5.90 -2.35
N VAL A 51 -6.77 6.78 -2.70
CA VAL A 51 -6.68 7.58 -3.92
C VAL A 51 -5.48 8.51 -3.83
N ALA A 52 -4.64 8.50 -4.86
CA ALA A 52 -3.47 9.34 -4.97
C ALA A 52 -3.81 10.69 -5.61
N THR A 53 -3.12 11.74 -5.15
CA THR A 53 -3.13 13.07 -5.79
C THR A 53 -1.90 13.18 -6.68
N CYS A 54 -2.11 13.35 -7.99
CA CYS A 54 -1.03 13.44 -8.97
C CYS A 54 -0.86 14.87 -9.50
N ASP A 55 -0.22 15.71 -8.68
CA ASP A 55 0.09 17.12 -8.91
C ASP A 55 1.59 17.40 -9.07
N GLY A 56 2.42 16.36 -9.07
CA GLY A 56 3.85 16.45 -9.24
C GLY A 56 4.64 16.77 -7.97
N VAL A 57 4.00 16.86 -6.79
CA VAL A 57 4.70 17.00 -5.50
C VAL A 57 4.75 15.69 -4.73
N GLU A 58 5.56 15.63 -3.68
CA GLU A 58 5.60 14.48 -2.78
C GLU A 58 4.44 14.52 -1.80
N HIS A 59 3.76 13.38 -1.64
CA HIS A 59 2.65 13.17 -0.72
C HIS A 59 2.92 11.99 0.19
N THR A 60 2.45 12.06 1.43
CA THR A 60 2.43 10.92 2.35
C THR A 60 1.20 10.07 2.12
N TRP A 61 1.30 8.78 2.39
CA TRP A 61 0.16 7.86 2.39
C TRP A 61 0.15 7.01 3.64
N VAL A 62 -1.06 6.60 4.06
CA VAL A 62 -1.27 5.65 5.14
C VAL A 62 -2.41 4.73 4.71
N ASN A 63 -2.15 3.42 4.72
CA ASN A 63 -3.17 2.41 4.52
C ASN A 63 -3.30 1.59 5.80
N GLN A 64 -4.54 1.31 6.20
CA GLN A 64 -4.85 0.55 7.39
C GLN A 64 -5.95 -0.45 7.09
N ASP A 65 -5.73 -1.71 7.44
CA ASP A 65 -6.74 -2.74 7.25
C ASP A 65 -6.54 -3.90 8.22
N LYS A 66 -7.63 -4.60 8.50
CA LYS A 66 -7.64 -5.82 9.28
C LYS A 66 -7.90 -6.99 8.34
N PRO A 67 -6.89 -7.85 8.08
CA PRO A 67 -7.08 -9.01 7.22
C PRO A 67 -8.22 -9.91 7.74
N VAL A 68 -9.35 -9.95 7.04
CA VAL A 68 -10.61 -10.55 7.53
C VAL A 68 -10.57 -12.09 7.50
N HIS A 69 -9.67 -12.69 6.70
CA HIS A 69 -9.57 -14.14 6.51
C HIS A 69 -8.12 -14.64 6.68
N GLY A 70 -7.87 -15.39 7.75
CA GLY A 70 -6.61 -16.09 8.02
C GLY A 70 -6.00 -15.81 9.38
N ALA A 71 -4.78 -16.30 9.58
CA ALA A 71 -4.00 -16.03 10.78
C ALA A 71 -3.78 -14.52 10.96
N LEU A 72 -3.88 -14.04 12.20
CA LEU A 72 -3.55 -12.65 12.52
C LEU A 72 -2.08 -12.39 12.19
N MET A 73 -1.81 -11.25 11.58
CA MET A 73 -0.43 -10.77 11.48
C MET A 73 0.12 -10.52 12.89
N ALA A 74 1.31 -11.01 13.14
CA ALA A 74 2.05 -10.77 14.37
C ALA A 74 3.18 -9.76 14.12
N PRO A 75 3.64 -9.04 15.16
CA PRO A 75 4.87 -8.28 15.08
C PRO A 75 6.06 -9.16 14.69
N GLY A 76 6.98 -8.63 13.89
CA GLY A 76 8.17 -9.35 13.42
C GLY A 76 8.63 -8.96 12.02
N PRO A 77 9.59 -9.71 11.45
CA PRO A 77 10.02 -9.55 10.07
C PRO A 77 8.87 -9.77 9.08
N ALA A 78 8.80 -8.92 8.06
CA ALA A 78 7.80 -8.97 7.00
C ALA A 78 8.38 -8.42 5.69
N GLU A 79 7.63 -8.54 4.61
CA GLU A 79 7.90 -7.88 3.34
C GLU A 79 6.75 -6.91 3.03
N VAL A 80 7.06 -5.69 2.59
CA VAL A 80 6.06 -4.76 2.07
C VAL A 80 6.14 -4.74 0.55
N GLU A 81 5.00 -4.60 -0.10
CA GLU A 81 4.94 -4.12 -1.48
C GLU A 81 3.91 -3.00 -1.55
N ALA A 82 4.35 -1.81 -1.93
CA ALA A 82 3.48 -0.68 -2.20
C ALA A 82 3.56 -0.34 -3.70
N THR A 83 2.40 -0.07 -4.29
CA THR A 83 2.28 0.16 -5.73
C THR A 83 1.41 1.39 -5.97
N LEU A 84 1.94 2.31 -6.77
CA LEU A 84 1.21 3.42 -7.34
C LEU A 84 0.66 2.96 -8.70
N VAL A 85 -0.67 2.83 -8.81
CA VAL A 85 -1.35 2.26 -9.98
C VAL A 85 -2.39 3.23 -10.52
N HIS A 86 -2.35 3.50 -11.82
CA HIS A 86 -3.42 4.18 -12.54
C HIS A 86 -4.42 3.14 -13.05
N LEU A 87 -5.71 3.35 -12.78
CA LEU A 87 -6.76 2.59 -13.45
C LEU A 87 -7.26 3.38 -14.66
N ASP A 88 -6.70 3.08 -15.83
CA ASP A 88 -7.09 3.73 -17.08
C ASP A 88 -8.43 3.18 -17.56
N THR A 89 -9.37 4.07 -17.82
CA THR A 89 -10.76 3.72 -18.18
C THR A 89 -11.10 3.98 -19.65
N ARG A 90 -10.12 4.33 -20.49
CA ARG A 90 -10.35 4.66 -21.91
C ARG A 90 -11.03 3.56 -22.72
N SER A 91 -10.77 2.30 -22.38
CA SER A 91 -11.37 1.14 -23.06
C SER A 91 -12.78 0.81 -22.56
N GLY A 92 -13.32 1.53 -21.57
CA GLY A 92 -14.57 1.21 -20.87
C GLY A 92 -14.41 0.19 -19.74
N LEU A 93 -13.33 -0.60 -19.74
CA LEU A 93 -12.92 -1.46 -18.62
C LEU A 93 -11.72 -0.82 -17.90
N PRO A 94 -11.71 -0.73 -16.55
CA PRO A 94 -10.55 -0.24 -15.82
C PRO A 94 -9.33 -1.15 -16.02
N MET A 95 -8.31 -0.64 -16.73
CA MET A 95 -7.06 -1.35 -16.98
C MET A 95 -5.96 -0.83 -16.03
N PRO A 96 -5.32 -1.69 -15.25
CA PRO A 96 -4.26 -1.27 -14.34
C PRO A 96 -2.97 -0.95 -15.12
N SER A 97 -2.40 0.22 -14.84
CA SER A 97 -1.07 0.64 -15.30
C SER A 97 -0.22 0.98 -14.07
N ILE A 98 0.82 0.17 -13.83
CA ILE A 98 1.74 0.37 -12.71
C ILE A 98 2.64 1.56 -13.04
N ILE A 99 2.57 2.60 -12.21
CA ILE A 99 3.41 3.80 -12.33
C ILE A 99 4.72 3.59 -11.59
N ALA A 100 4.64 3.07 -10.36
CA ALA A 100 5.79 2.80 -9.52
C ALA A 100 5.47 1.71 -8.51
N THR A 101 6.48 0.93 -8.14
CA THR A 101 6.40 -0.07 -7.08
C THR A 101 7.63 0.07 -6.17
N ASP A 102 7.43 -0.14 -4.88
CA ASP A 102 8.49 -0.33 -3.90
C ASP A 102 8.22 -1.63 -3.14
N ARG A 103 9.19 -2.53 -3.13
CA ARG A 103 9.11 -3.84 -2.48
C ARG A 103 10.40 -4.11 -1.72
N HIS A 104 10.30 -4.30 -0.42
CA HIS A 104 11.47 -4.56 0.44
C HIS A 104 11.06 -5.17 1.79
N GLU A 105 12.04 -5.66 2.53
CA GLU A 105 11.85 -6.18 3.88
C GLU A 105 11.58 -5.06 4.89
N ILE A 106 10.63 -5.28 5.79
CA ILE A 106 10.27 -4.36 6.86
C ILE A 106 10.15 -5.09 8.20
N VAL A 107 10.02 -4.32 9.27
CA VAL A 107 9.63 -4.86 10.59
C VAL A 107 8.25 -4.33 10.98
N LEU A 108 7.32 -5.26 11.25
CA LEU A 108 6.06 -4.94 11.90
C LEU A 108 6.26 -4.81 13.41
N ARG A 109 5.90 -3.67 13.96
CA ARG A 109 5.99 -3.36 15.39
C ARG A 109 4.60 -3.39 16.03
N PRO A 110 4.49 -3.66 17.34
CA PRO A 110 3.25 -3.40 18.05
C PRO A 110 2.85 -1.93 17.89
N ALA A 111 1.60 -1.65 17.56
CA ALA A 111 1.06 -0.29 17.63
C ALA A 111 1.17 0.22 19.06
N LYS A 112 1.56 1.50 19.24
CA LYS A 112 1.50 2.14 20.55
C LYS A 112 0.01 2.32 20.89
N GLY A 113 -0.43 1.63 21.94
CA GLY A 113 -1.79 1.72 22.46
C GLY A 113 -2.04 3.02 23.21
#